data_AF-F7HAI7-F1
#
_entry.id   AF-F7HAI7-F1
#
_cell.length_a   1.000
_cell.length_b   1.000
_cell.length_c   1.000
_cell.angle_alpha   90.00
_cell.angle_beta   90.00
_cell.angle_gamma   90.00
#
_symmetry.space_group_name_H-M   'P 1'
#
loop_
_entity.id
_entity.type
_entity.pdbx_description
1 polymer ?
#
loop_
_entity_poly.entity_id
_entity_poly.type
_entity_poly.pdbx_seq_one_letter_code
_entity_poly.pdbx_strand_id
1 'polypeptide(L)'
;MSPRARHICYFLDYGALSLYSLGCAFPYAAYSMPASWLHGRLHQFFVPAAALNSFLCTGLSCYSRFLELESPGLSKVLRTAAFAYPFLFDNLPLFYRLGLCWGRGHSCGQEVLSTSHGYHLFCALLTGFLFASHLPERLAPGRFDYIGHSHQLFHICAVLGTHFQLEAVLADMGSRRAWLATQEPALGLAGTVATLVLAVAGNLLMPNNSEAPSLTLPWRGQRPGPRAEEEPRVGPNQVGTHLSLEPTGAEERGHRRGGVSRGNGRV
;
A
#
# COMPACT_ATOMS: atom_id res chain seq x y z
N MET A 1 -6.24 21.04 14.75
CA MET A 1 -5.14 20.22 15.32
C MET A 1 -3.82 20.96 15.15
N SER A 2 -2.91 20.86 16.14
CA SER A 2 -1.56 21.43 15.99
C SER A 2 -0.71 20.57 15.02
N PRO A 3 0.32 21.14 14.37
CA PRO A 3 1.21 20.39 13.49
C PRO A 3 1.89 19.21 14.19
N ARG A 4 2.23 19.37 15.47
CA ARG A 4 2.79 18.30 16.32
C ARG A 4 1.78 17.18 16.59
N ALA A 5 0.53 17.52 16.90
CA ALA A 5 -0.51 16.49 17.09
C ALA A 5 -0.73 15.68 15.80
N ARG A 6 -0.77 16.34 14.64
CA ARG A 6 -0.84 15.67 13.33
C ARG A 6 0.35 14.76 13.08
N HIS A 7 1.54 15.15 13.52
CA HIS A 7 2.78 14.35 13.43
C HIS A 7 2.65 13.03 14.18
N ILE A 8 2.26 13.13 15.45
CA ILE A 8 2.13 11.98 16.34
C ILE A 8 1.02 11.04 15.85
N CYS A 9 -0.15 11.57 15.48
CA CYS A 9 -1.26 10.76 14.98
C CYS A 9 -0.89 10.03 13.67
N TYR A 10 -0.15 10.66 12.77
CA TYR A 10 0.35 10.01 11.55
C TYR A 10 1.23 8.81 11.89
N PHE A 11 2.17 8.95 12.83
CA PHE A 11 3.03 7.82 13.23
C PHE A 11 2.30 6.72 13.94
N LEU A 12 1.35 7.08 14.83
CA LEU A 12 0.52 6.08 15.50
C LEU A 12 -0.30 5.27 14.50
N ASP A 13 -0.81 5.88 13.44
CA ASP A 13 -1.57 5.20 12.39
C ASP A 13 -0.71 4.16 11.65
N TYR A 14 0.45 4.56 11.12
CA TYR A 14 1.34 3.64 10.40
C TYR A 14 1.99 2.59 11.31
N GLY A 15 2.35 2.97 12.54
CA GLY A 15 2.85 2.04 13.54
C GLY A 15 1.80 1.00 13.91
N ALA A 16 0.55 1.41 14.14
CA ALA A 16 -0.56 0.51 14.38
C ALA A 16 -0.81 -0.44 13.20
N LEU A 17 -0.75 0.06 11.97
CA LEU A 17 -0.91 -0.77 10.77
C LEU A 17 0.21 -1.83 10.64
N SER A 18 1.45 -1.49 11.00
CA SER A 18 2.56 -2.44 11.03
C SER A 18 2.40 -3.51 12.11
N LEU A 19 1.93 -3.11 13.29
CA LEU A 19 1.67 -4.01 14.42
C LEU A 19 0.46 -4.91 14.14
N TYR A 20 -0.53 -4.40 13.42
CA TYR A 20 -1.65 -5.17 12.92
C TYR A 20 -1.19 -6.31 12.00
N SER A 21 -0.30 -6.04 11.03
CA SER A 21 0.29 -7.07 10.17
C SER A 21 1.03 -8.14 10.98
N LEU A 22 1.89 -7.74 11.93
CA LEU A 22 2.52 -8.69 12.84
C LEU A 22 1.50 -9.49 13.67
N GLY A 23 0.44 -8.84 14.13
CA GLY A 23 -0.67 -9.45 14.85
C GLY A 23 -1.39 -10.53 14.03
N CYS A 24 -1.52 -10.33 12.73
CA CYS A 24 -2.06 -11.31 11.77
C CYS A 24 -1.13 -12.51 11.56
N ALA A 25 0.18 -12.29 11.59
CA ALA A 25 1.17 -13.34 11.36
C ALA A 25 1.16 -14.43 12.45
N PHE A 26 0.93 -14.06 13.72
CA PHE A 26 0.88 -15.02 14.84
C PHE A 26 -0.19 -16.12 14.68
N PRO A 27 -1.49 -15.80 14.53
CA PRO A 27 -2.52 -16.82 14.36
C PRO A 27 -2.35 -17.60 13.05
N TYR A 28 -1.87 -16.97 11.98
CA TYR A 28 -1.61 -17.68 10.73
C TYR A 28 -0.47 -18.69 10.87
N ALA A 29 0.61 -18.33 11.57
CA ALA A 29 1.70 -19.25 11.88
C ALA A 29 1.24 -20.39 12.81
N ALA A 30 0.35 -20.12 13.75
CA ALA A 30 -0.10 -21.09 14.74
C ALA A 30 -1.17 -22.05 14.19
N TYR A 31 -2.14 -21.56 13.42
CA TYR A 31 -3.37 -22.29 13.10
C TYR A 31 -3.62 -22.47 11.61
N SER A 32 -3.17 -21.55 10.75
CA SER A 32 -3.49 -21.55 9.31
C SER A 32 -2.35 -22.04 8.42
N MET A 33 -1.18 -22.36 8.99
CA MET A 33 0.00 -22.80 8.25
C MET A 33 -0.21 -24.20 7.63
N PRO A 34 0.15 -24.43 6.36
CA PRO A 34 -0.04 -25.73 5.70
C PRO A 34 0.85 -26.81 6.33
N ALA A 35 0.39 -28.06 6.32
CA ALA A 35 1.09 -29.17 6.99
C ALA A 35 2.52 -29.40 6.48
N SER A 36 2.80 -29.10 5.21
CA SER A 36 4.13 -29.22 4.60
C SER A 36 5.14 -28.19 5.14
N TRP A 37 4.68 -27.08 5.73
CA TRP A 37 5.55 -25.99 6.17
C TRP A 37 5.86 -26.03 7.67
N LEU A 38 5.05 -26.72 8.48
CA LEU A 38 5.18 -26.73 9.95
C LEU A 38 6.53 -27.23 10.47
N HIS A 39 7.17 -28.18 9.76
CA HIS A 39 8.51 -28.67 10.12
C HIS A 39 9.63 -28.00 9.30
N GLY A 40 9.26 -27.07 8.43
CA GLY A 40 10.18 -26.40 7.52
C GLY A 40 10.78 -25.14 8.12
N ARG A 41 11.94 -24.74 7.59
CA ARG A 41 12.58 -23.45 7.90
C ARG A 41 11.65 -22.26 7.65
N LEU A 42 10.71 -22.39 6.70
CA LEU A 42 9.74 -21.34 6.39
C LEU A 42 8.85 -20.98 7.59
N HIS A 43 8.40 -21.95 8.37
CA HIS A 43 7.57 -21.69 9.55
C HIS A 43 8.36 -21.02 10.68
N GLN A 44 9.62 -21.44 10.89
CA GLN A 44 10.51 -20.84 11.87
C GLN A 44 10.87 -19.39 11.53
N PHE A 45 11.08 -19.06 10.25
CA PHE A 45 11.41 -17.70 9.82
C PHE A 45 10.19 -16.80 9.63
N PHE A 46 8.98 -17.34 9.58
CA PHE A 46 7.77 -16.57 9.28
C PHE A 46 7.52 -15.44 10.29
N VAL A 47 7.50 -15.75 11.59
CA VAL A 47 7.23 -14.76 12.64
C VAL A 47 8.40 -13.76 12.81
N PRO A 48 9.68 -14.19 12.84
CA PRO A 48 10.80 -13.24 12.83
C PRO A 48 10.82 -12.32 11.60
N ALA A 49 10.49 -12.83 10.42
CA ALA A 49 10.39 -12.02 9.21
C ALA A 49 9.21 -11.03 9.29
N ALA A 50 8.06 -11.44 9.80
CA ALA A 50 6.93 -10.53 10.05
C ALA A 50 7.28 -9.44 11.06
N ALA A 51 8.04 -9.76 12.11
CA ALA A 51 8.54 -8.78 13.06
C ALA A 51 9.48 -7.79 12.39
N LEU A 52 10.46 -8.28 11.62
CA LEU A 52 11.36 -7.43 10.83
C LEU A 52 10.59 -6.52 9.85
N ASN A 53 9.58 -7.08 9.17
CA ASN A 53 8.71 -6.32 8.28
C ASN A 53 8.02 -5.18 9.03
N SER A 54 7.53 -5.39 10.25
CA SER A 54 6.94 -4.30 11.06
C SER A 54 7.94 -3.18 11.33
N PHE A 55 9.19 -3.49 11.69
CA PHE A 55 10.25 -2.48 11.85
C PHE A 55 10.55 -1.74 10.54
N LEU A 56 10.66 -2.46 9.43
CA LEU A 56 10.91 -1.87 8.12
C LEU A 56 9.76 -0.95 7.70
N CYS A 57 8.50 -1.34 7.93
CA CYS A 57 7.33 -0.52 7.62
C CYS A 57 7.34 0.81 8.37
N THR A 58 7.60 0.75 9.67
CA THR A 58 7.57 1.95 10.50
C THR A 58 8.79 2.83 10.23
N GLY A 59 9.98 2.23 10.02
CA GLY A 59 11.17 2.96 9.59
C GLY A 59 10.97 3.65 8.23
N LEU A 60 10.40 2.95 7.25
CA LEU A 60 10.05 3.51 5.95
C LEU A 60 8.97 4.59 6.05
N SER A 61 8.01 4.47 6.97
CA SER A 61 6.98 5.49 7.22
C SER A 61 7.56 6.74 7.88
N CYS A 62 8.61 6.61 8.70
CA CYS A 62 9.41 7.73 9.20
C CYS A 62 10.20 8.39 8.07
N TYR A 63 10.86 7.59 7.23
CA TYR A 63 11.67 8.10 6.12
C TYR A 63 10.84 8.76 5.01
N SER A 64 9.66 8.20 4.70
CA SER A 64 8.76 8.69 3.66
C SER A 64 8.35 10.14 3.88
N ARG A 65 8.35 10.59 5.14
CA ARG A 65 8.05 11.98 5.50
C ARG A 65 9.12 12.96 5.02
N PHE A 66 10.39 12.60 5.09
CA PHE A 66 11.47 13.43 4.56
C PHE A 66 11.40 13.47 3.03
N LEU A 67 11.13 12.33 2.40
CA LEU A 67 10.90 12.26 0.96
C LEU A 67 9.64 13.02 0.50
N GLU A 68 8.62 13.16 1.35
CA GLU A 68 7.38 13.87 0.99
C GLU A 68 7.65 15.34 0.65
N LEU A 69 8.70 15.94 1.22
CA LEU A 69 9.12 17.31 0.88
C LEU A 69 9.81 17.40 -0.49
N GLU A 70 10.54 16.36 -0.91
CA GLU A 70 11.29 16.36 -2.17
C GLU A 70 10.49 15.78 -3.34
N SER A 71 9.77 14.67 -3.10
CA SER A 71 9.01 13.93 -4.12
C SER A 71 7.74 13.26 -3.53
N PRO A 72 6.57 13.92 -3.61
CA PRO A 72 5.34 13.40 -3.01
C PRO A 72 4.87 12.07 -3.64
N GLY A 73 5.16 11.85 -4.92
CA GLY A 73 4.82 10.60 -5.61
C GLY A 73 5.63 9.39 -5.10
N LEU A 74 6.95 9.56 -4.92
CA LEU A 74 7.84 8.48 -4.49
C LEU A 74 7.56 8.08 -3.04
N SER A 75 7.31 9.06 -2.16
CA SER A 75 6.88 8.81 -0.77
C SER A 75 5.61 7.96 -0.71
N LYS A 76 4.61 8.28 -1.55
CA LYS A 76 3.36 7.51 -1.62
C LYS A 76 3.59 6.08 -2.10
N VAL A 77 4.40 5.87 -3.14
CA VAL A 77 4.73 4.53 -3.66
C VAL A 77 5.50 3.72 -2.64
N LEU A 78 6.55 4.29 -2.04
CA LEU A 78 7.38 3.62 -1.03
C LEU A 78 6.53 3.14 0.16
N ARG A 79 5.65 4.01 0.67
CA ARG A 79 4.76 3.69 1.77
C ARG A 79 3.74 2.62 1.39
N THR A 80 3.14 2.72 0.19
CA THR A 80 2.19 1.71 -0.30
C THR A 80 2.87 0.35 -0.44
N ALA A 81 4.08 0.31 -1.02
CA ALA A 81 4.88 -0.91 -1.15
C ALA A 81 5.27 -1.47 0.22
N ALA A 82 5.62 -0.60 1.18
CA ALA A 82 5.97 -0.99 2.53
C ALA A 82 4.85 -1.73 3.26
N PHE A 83 3.56 -1.43 2.99
CA PHE A 83 2.43 -2.16 3.59
C PHE A 83 1.88 -3.28 2.71
N ALA A 84 1.99 -3.16 1.38
CA ALA A 84 1.57 -4.19 0.45
C ALA A 84 2.45 -5.46 0.57
N TYR A 85 3.75 -5.30 0.76
CA TYR A 85 4.68 -6.43 0.89
C TYR A 85 4.40 -7.30 2.13
N PRO A 86 4.34 -6.76 3.37
CA PRO A 86 3.96 -7.53 4.57
C PRO A 86 2.58 -8.17 4.44
N PHE A 87 1.61 -7.44 3.85
CA PHE A 87 0.29 -8.01 3.59
C PHE A 87 0.36 -9.26 2.70
N LEU A 88 1.10 -9.20 1.59
CA LEU A 88 1.28 -10.36 0.71
C LEU A 88 2.04 -11.49 1.42
N PHE A 89 3.07 -11.15 2.20
CA PHE A 89 3.86 -12.09 2.99
C PHE A 89 3.00 -12.85 4.01
N ASP A 90 2.18 -12.14 4.79
CA ASP A 90 1.32 -12.74 5.81
C ASP A 90 0.27 -13.66 5.18
N ASN A 91 -0.21 -13.33 3.97
CA ASN A 91 -1.21 -14.12 3.24
C ASN A 91 -0.61 -15.28 2.41
N LEU A 92 0.71 -15.46 2.38
CA LEU A 92 1.37 -16.58 1.68
C LEU A 92 0.79 -17.97 2.01
N PRO A 93 0.53 -18.32 3.29
CA PRO A 93 -0.03 -19.63 3.64
C PRO A 93 -1.42 -19.84 3.03
N LEU A 94 -2.23 -18.79 2.96
CA LEU A 94 -3.58 -18.83 2.39
C LEU A 94 -3.54 -19.00 0.87
N PHE A 95 -2.67 -18.25 0.19
CA PHE A 95 -2.48 -18.40 -1.27
C PHE A 95 -1.96 -19.80 -1.63
N TYR A 96 -1.08 -20.36 -0.81
CA TYR A 96 -0.57 -21.71 -1.00
C TYR A 96 -1.69 -22.76 -0.85
N ARG A 97 -2.53 -22.66 0.19
CA ARG A 97 -3.69 -23.55 0.39
C ARG A 97 -4.71 -23.43 -0.74
N LEU A 98 -5.00 -22.21 -1.19
CA LEU A 98 -5.88 -21.95 -2.33
C LEU A 98 -5.35 -22.60 -3.62
N GLY A 99 -4.05 -22.44 -3.91
CA GLY A 99 -3.41 -23.03 -5.09
C GLY A 99 -3.40 -24.56 -5.07
N LEU A 100 -3.18 -25.17 -3.89
CA LEU A 100 -3.24 -26.62 -3.72
C LEU A 100 -4.65 -27.18 -3.99
N CYS A 101 -5.70 -26.54 -3.47
CA CYS A 101 -7.08 -26.98 -3.72
C CYS A 101 -7.53 -26.71 -5.16
N TRP A 102 -7.04 -25.65 -5.81
CA TRP A 102 -7.34 -25.38 -7.23
C TRP A 102 -6.68 -26.41 -8.17
N GLY A 103 -5.45 -26.84 -7.85
CA GLY A 103 -4.70 -27.80 -8.68
C GLY A 103 -5.06 -29.27 -8.46
N ARG A 104 -5.61 -29.66 -7.29
CA ARG A 104 -6.05 -31.03 -6.99
C ARG A 104 -7.56 -31.07 -6.85
N GLY A 105 -8.26 -31.39 -7.94
CA GLY A 105 -9.72 -31.53 -7.96
C GLY A 105 -10.28 -32.39 -6.81
N HIS A 106 -11.36 -31.90 -6.23
CA HIS A 106 -12.37 -32.58 -5.39
C HIS A 106 -11.98 -33.26 -4.06
N SER A 107 -10.72 -33.34 -3.64
CA SER A 107 -10.36 -33.92 -2.33
C SER A 107 -9.46 -33.02 -1.46
N CYS A 108 -9.81 -31.74 -1.33
CA CYS A 108 -9.34 -30.94 -0.20
C CYS A 108 -10.22 -31.33 1.01
N GLY A 109 -9.65 -31.98 2.03
CA GLY A 109 -10.36 -32.31 3.28
C GLY A 109 -10.01 -31.31 4.38
N GLN A 110 -8.76 -31.38 4.86
CA GLN A 110 -8.22 -30.50 5.92
C GLN A 110 -7.65 -29.17 5.41
N GLU A 111 -7.44 -29.05 4.10
CA GLU A 111 -6.90 -27.84 3.45
C GLU A 111 -7.99 -26.98 2.79
N VAL A 112 -9.28 -27.33 2.98
CA VAL A 112 -10.40 -26.54 2.48
C VAL A 112 -10.37 -25.17 3.13
N LEU A 113 -10.23 -24.16 2.29
CA LEU A 113 -10.31 -22.79 2.70
C LEU A 113 -11.78 -22.48 3.08
N SER A 114 -12.05 -22.19 4.36
CA SER A 114 -13.40 -21.81 4.81
C SER A 114 -13.94 -20.62 4.00
N THR A 115 -15.26 -20.54 3.83
CA THR A 115 -15.93 -19.42 3.14
C THR A 115 -15.50 -18.06 3.69
N SER A 116 -15.21 -17.97 5.00
CA SER A 116 -14.71 -16.77 5.67
C SER A 116 -13.37 -16.27 5.12
N HIS A 117 -12.45 -17.16 4.75
CA HIS A 117 -11.19 -16.76 4.09
C HIS A 117 -11.44 -16.18 2.70
N GLY A 118 -12.44 -16.71 1.97
CA GLY A 118 -12.86 -16.15 0.69
C GLY A 118 -13.35 -14.71 0.84
N TYR A 119 -14.19 -14.46 1.86
CA TYR A 119 -14.62 -13.10 2.19
C TYR A 119 -13.46 -12.20 2.64
N HIS A 120 -12.51 -12.72 3.43
CA HIS A 120 -11.30 -11.96 3.80
C HIS A 120 -10.49 -11.54 2.56
N LEU A 121 -10.18 -12.47 1.66
CA LEU A 121 -9.43 -12.17 0.43
C LEU A 121 -10.19 -11.19 -0.47
N PHE A 122 -11.50 -11.33 -0.59
CA PHE A 122 -12.34 -10.39 -1.32
C PHE A 122 -12.30 -8.99 -0.70
N CYS A 123 -12.49 -8.87 0.62
CA CYS A 123 -12.40 -7.60 1.34
C CYS A 123 -11.01 -6.98 1.20
N ALA A 124 -9.93 -7.77 1.23
CA ALA A 124 -8.57 -7.27 1.06
C ALA A 124 -8.31 -6.76 -0.37
N LEU A 125 -8.77 -7.48 -1.39
CA LEU A 125 -8.71 -7.02 -2.78
C LEU A 125 -9.50 -5.72 -2.96
N LEU A 126 -10.70 -5.64 -2.39
CA LEU A 126 -11.53 -4.45 -2.43
C LEU A 126 -10.85 -3.26 -1.71
N THR A 127 -10.24 -3.51 -0.56
CA THR A 127 -9.46 -2.52 0.20
C THR A 127 -8.30 -1.96 -0.63
N GLY A 128 -7.51 -2.83 -1.26
CA GLY A 128 -6.42 -2.41 -2.15
C GLY A 128 -6.91 -1.66 -3.38
N PHE A 129 -8.02 -2.11 -3.99
CA PHE A 129 -8.64 -1.45 -5.13
C PHE A 129 -9.14 -0.05 -4.78
N LEU A 130 -9.87 0.12 -3.68
CA LEU A 130 -10.37 1.42 -3.22
C LEU A 130 -9.21 2.39 -2.94
N PHE A 131 -8.14 1.91 -2.30
CA PHE A 131 -6.95 2.70 -2.01
C PHE A 131 -6.21 3.16 -3.28
N ALA A 132 -6.06 2.29 -4.28
CA ALA A 132 -5.33 2.61 -5.51
C ALA A 132 -6.17 3.46 -6.50
N SER A 133 -7.46 3.17 -6.62
CA SER A 133 -8.33 3.77 -7.62
C SER A 133 -8.90 5.13 -7.19
N HIS A 134 -8.99 5.40 -5.88
CA HIS A 134 -9.67 6.57 -5.32
C HIS A 134 -11.12 6.71 -5.84
N LEU A 135 -11.82 5.57 -5.94
CA LEU A 135 -13.23 5.51 -6.30
C LEU A 135 -14.09 5.38 -5.03
N PRO A 136 -15.26 6.03 -4.97
CA PRO A 136 -16.02 6.66 -6.06
C PRO A 136 -15.77 8.17 -6.26
N GLU A 137 -14.95 8.84 -5.44
CA GLU A 137 -14.78 10.30 -5.50
C GLU A 137 -14.20 10.80 -6.83
N ARG A 138 -13.42 9.98 -7.55
CA ARG A 138 -12.99 10.30 -8.92
C ARG A 138 -14.12 10.27 -9.95
N LEU A 139 -15.21 9.54 -9.69
CA LEU A 139 -16.35 9.44 -10.62
C LEU A 139 -17.36 10.56 -10.41
N ALA A 140 -17.51 11.06 -9.19
CA ALA A 140 -18.41 12.17 -8.89
C ALA A 140 -17.77 13.14 -7.86
N PRO A 141 -16.92 14.07 -8.32
CA PRO A 141 -16.33 15.09 -7.46
C PRO A 141 -17.43 15.92 -6.79
N GLY A 142 -17.33 16.18 -5.48
CA GLY A 142 -18.31 16.96 -4.73
C GLY A 142 -19.52 16.19 -4.18
N ARG A 143 -19.69 14.91 -4.53
CA ARG A 143 -20.82 14.07 -4.05
C ARG A 143 -20.45 13.21 -2.85
N PHE A 144 -19.18 12.88 -2.69
CA PHE A 144 -18.67 11.98 -1.67
C PHE A 144 -17.80 12.69 -0.61
N ASP A 145 -17.91 14.02 -0.51
CA ASP A 145 -17.02 14.82 0.34
C ASP A 145 -17.18 14.51 1.84
N TYR A 146 -18.35 14.04 2.27
CA TYR A 146 -18.65 13.73 3.68
C TYR A 146 -18.86 12.24 3.95
N ILE A 147 -19.55 11.52 3.06
CA ILE A 147 -19.92 10.11 3.24
C ILE A 147 -19.54 9.33 1.98
N GLY A 148 -18.89 8.19 2.16
CA GLY A 148 -18.66 7.21 1.10
C GLY A 148 -17.46 7.51 0.21
N HIS A 149 -16.53 8.37 0.62
CA HIS A 149 -15.25 8.51 -0.09
C HIS A 149 -14.40 7.24 0.08
N SER A 150 -13.49 6.98 -0.88
CA SER A 150 -12.69 5.75 -0.93
C SER A 150 -12.00 5.41 0.39
N HIS A 151 -11.44 6.40 1.09
CA HIS A 151 -10.74 6.17 2.35
C HIS A 151 -11.67 5.74 3.50
N GLN A 152 -12.95 6.18 3.53
CA GLN A 152 -13.94 5.64 4.46
C GLN A 152 -14.30 4.19 4.11
N LEU A 153 -14.53 3.92 2.82
CA LEU A 153 -14.83 2.57 2.34
C LEU A 153 -13.65 1.62 2.57
N PHE A 154 -12.41 2.11 2.44
CA PHE A 154 -11.18 1.42 2.78
C PHE A 154 -11.18 0.97 4.23
N HIS A 155 -11.49 1.87 5.18
CA HIS A 155 -11.57 1.51 6.60
C HIS A 155 -12.68 0.47 6.89
N ILE A 156 -13.85 0.63 6.26
CA ILE A 156 -14.95 -0.33 6.41
C ILE A 156 -14.54 -1.71 5.88
N CYS A 157 -13.95 -1.78 4.69
CA CYS A 157 -13.49 -3.03 4.10
C CYS A 157 -12.34 -3.66 4.90
N ALA A 158 -11.44 -2.85 5.46
CA ALA A 158 -10.37 -3.32 6.33
C ALA A 158 -10.94 -3.98 7.61
N VAL A 159 -11.88 -3.32 8.29
CA VAL A 159 -12.53 -3.87 9.51
C VAL A 159 -13.29 -5.16 9.21
N LEU A 160 -14.08 -5.19 8.12
CA LEU A 160 -14.78 -6.40 7.68
C LEU A 160 -13.79 -7.51 7.31
N GLY A 161 -12.70 -7.16 6.63
CA GLY A 161 -11.61 -8.08 6.31
C GLY A 161 -10.98 -8.69 7.55
N THR A 162 -10.70 -7.91 8.59
CA THR A 162 -10.19 -8.39 9.88
C THR A 162 -11.20 -9.29 10.58
N HIS A 163 -12.49 -8.96 10.55
CA HIS A 163 -13.54 -9.80 11.13
C HIS A 163 -13.58 -11.19 10.47
N PHE A 164 -13.62 -11.24 9.13
CA PHE A 164 -13.61 -12.49 8.40
C PHE A 164 -12.29 -13.27 8.55
N GLN A 165 -11.17 -12.57 8.68
CA GLN A 165 -9.89 -13.19 9.03
C GLN A 165 -9.96 -13.89 10.39
N LEU A 166 -10.53 -13.25 11.40
CA LEU A 166 -10.64 -13.85 12.74
C LEU A 166 -11.55 -15.07 12.72
N GLU A 167 -12.73 -14.97 12.09
CA GLU A 167 -13.64 -16.11 11.90
C GLU A 167 -12.96 -17.27 11.18
N ALA A 168 -12.17 -16.97 10.15
CA ALA A 168 -11.41 -17.95 9.39
C ALA A 168 -10.35 -18.67 10.25
N VAL A 169 -9.59 -17.91 11.05
CA VAL A 169 -8.61 -18.45 12.01
C VAL A 169 -9.29 -19.30 13.08
N LEU A 170 -10.45 -18.87 13.61
CA LEU A 170 -11.19 -19.63 14.60
C LEU A 170 -11.70 -20.96 14.03
N ALA A 171 -12.16 -20.96 12.78
CA ALA A 171 -12.55 -22.18 12.08
C ALA A 171 -11.36 -23.13 11.84
N ASP A 172 -10.20 -22.59 11.44
CA ASP A 172 -8.96 -23.37 11.30
C ASP A 172 -8.50 -23.95 12.64
N MET A 173 -8.53 -23.14 13.71
CA MET A 173 -8.20 -23.57 15.06
C MET A 173 -9.13 -24.71 15.51
N GLY A 174 -10.44 -24.58 15.31
CA GLY A 174 -11.43 -25.59 15.70
C GLY A 174 -11.25 -26.91 14.94
N SER A 175 -11.09 -26.85 13.62
CA SER A 175 -10.95 -28.03 12.76
C SER A 175 -9.63 -28.77 12.93
N ARG A 176 -8.54 -28.06 13.25
CA ARG A 176 -7.18 -28.62 13.34
C ARG A 176 -6.68 -28.81 14.78
N ARG A 177 -7.47 -28.44 15.79
CA ARG A 177 -7.08 -28.43 17.21
C ARG A 177 -6.41 -29.74 17.66
N ALA A 178 -7.06 -30.87 17.39
CA ALA A 178 -6.58 -32.18 17.85
C ALA A 178 -5.24 -32.57 17.22
N TRP A 179 -5.05 -32.22 15.95
CA TRP A 179 -3.82 -32.49 15.22
C TRP A 179 -2.70 -31.51 15.58
N LEU A 180 -3.00 -30.22 15.76
CA LEU A 180 -2.01 -29.23 16.21
C LEU A 180 -1.53 -29.52 17.65
N ALA A 181 -2.38 -30.10 18.50
CA ALA A 181 -1.99 -30.49 19.85
C ALA A 181 -0.92 -31.60 19.89
N THR A 182 -0.73 -32.35 18.80
CA THR A 182 0.36 -33.34 18.68
C THR A 182 1.64 -32.75 18.07
N GLN A 183 1.64 -31.47 17.70
CA GLN A 183 2.78 -30.79 17.07
C GLN A 183 3.42 -29.84 18.08
N GLU A 184 4.75 -29.73 18.05
CA GLU A 184 5.47 -28.74 18.85
C GLU A 184 5.26 -27.33 18.27
N PRO A 185 4.91 -26.32 19.09
CA PRO A 185 4.74 -24.96 18.61
C PRO A 185 6.09 -24.38 18.16
N ALA A 186 6.16 -23.87 16.93
CA ALA A 186 7.41 -23.29 16.40
C ALA A 186 7.89 -22.04 17.16
N LEU A 187 6.96 -21.33 17.82
CA LEU A 187 7.29 -20.25 18.74
C LEU A 187 6.45 -20.44 20.01
N GLY A 188 7.11 -20.78 21.12
CA GLY A 188 6.44 -20.91 22.41
C GLY A 188 5.78 -19.61 22.86
N LEU A 189 4.89 -19.67 23.86
CA LEU A 189 4.20 -18.51 24.42
C LEU A 189 5.16 -17.38 24.81
N ALA A 190 6.26 -17.74 25.48
CA ALA A 190 7.29 -16.78 25.87
C ALA A 190 7.95 -16.09 24.66
N GLY A 191 8.22 -16.84 23.58
CA GLY A 191 8.76 -16.29 22.34
C GLY A 191 7.79 -15.33 21.66
N THR A 192 6.51 -15.71 21.59
CA THR A 192 5.44 -14.87 21.03
C THR A 192 5.29 -13.56 21.80
N VAL A 193 5.24 -13.63 23.14
CA VAL A 193 5.16 -12.45 24.00
C VAL A 193 6.41 -11.58 23.86
N ALA A 194 7.59 -12.19 23.84
CA ALA A 194 8.84 -11.46 23.66
C ALA A 194 8.89 -10.72 22.31
N THR A 195 8.53 -11.40 21.21
CA THR A 195 8.47 -10.78 19.88
C THR A 195 7.46 -9.64 19.84
N LEU A 196 6.27 -9.80 20.43
CA LEU A 196 5.26 -8.76 20.50
C LEU A 196 5.77 -7.54 21.30
N VAL A 197 6.34 -7.75 22.48
CA VAL A 197 6.87 -6.67 23.33
C VAL A 197 8.00 -5.94 22.62
N LEU A 198 8.93 -6.66 21.99
CA LEU A 198 10.03 -6.06 21.22
C LEU A 198 9.51 -5.25 20.04
N ALA A 199 8.53 -5.78 19.30
CA ALA A 199 7.93 -5.07 18.18
C ALA A 199 7.19 -3.81 18.65
N VAL A 200 6.39 -3.89 19.71
CA VAL A 200 5.67 -2.72 20.27
C VAL A 200 6.66 -1.67 20.76
N ALA A 201 7.64 -2.06 21.59
CA ALA A 201 8.65 -1.14 22.11
C ALA A 201 9.44 -0.49 20.97
N GLY A 202 9.85 -1.28 19.99
CA GLY A 202 10.56 -0.82 18.81
C GLY A 202 9.78 0.20 17.97
N ASN A 203 8.52 -0.10 17.67
CA ASN A 203 7.64 0.78 16.91
C ASN A 203 7.33 2.09 17.67
N LEU A 204 7.31 2.07 19.00
CA LEU A 204 7.14 3.28 19.83
C LEU A 204 8.43 4.11 19.98
N LEU A 205 9.60 3.46 19.99
CA LEU A 205 10.89 4.13 20.18
C LEU A 205 11.43 4.76 18.89
N MET A 206 11.16 4.17 17.72
CA MET A 206 11.65 4.70 16.44
C MET A 206 11.21 6.14 16.14
N PRO A 207 9.93 6.52 16.34
CA PRO A 207 9.49 7.90 16.17
C PRO A 207 10.29 8.87 17.05
N ASN A 208 10.42 8.58 18.35
CA ASN A 208 11.10 9.46 19.32
C ASN A 208 12.57 9.72 18.99
N ASN A 209 13.29 8.73 18.46
CA ASN A 209 14.68 8.89 18.06
C ASN A 209 14.81 9.62 16.71
N SER A 210 13.85 9.44 15.80
CA SER A 210 13.79 10.16 14.52
C SER A 210 13.31 11.61 14.64
N GLU A 211 12.77 12.02 15.80
CA GLU A 211 12.39 13.42 16.05
C GLU A 211 13.60 14.34 16.27
N ALA A 212 14.76 13.80 16.70
CA ALA A 212 15.95 14.59 17.04
C ALA A 212 16.48 15.50 15.89
N PRO A 213 16.46 15.09 14.61
CA PRO A 213 16.83 15.97 13.49
C PRO A 213 15.65 16.79 12.94
N SER A 214 14.40 16.38 13.19
CA SER A 214 13.20 17.04 12.64
C SER A 214 12.75 18.26 13.46
N LEU A 215 13.15 18.35 14.73
CA LEU A 215 12.91 19.49 15.60
C LEU A 215 13.90 20.66 15.38
N THR A 216 15.01 20.41 14.70
CA THR A 216 16.04 21.43 14.38
C THR A 216 15.91 22.00 12.97
N LEU A 217 15.12 21.37 12.09
CA LEU A 217 14.79 21.91 10.78
C LEU A 217 13.62 22.90 10.92
N PRO A 218 13.82 24.20 10.64
CA PRO A 218 12.72 25.15 10.66
C PRO A 218 11.68 24.72 9.63
N TRP A 219 10.41 24.69 10.04
CA TRP A 219 9.22 24.51 9.19
C TRP A 219 9.07 25.66 8.18
N ARG A 220 10.08 25.88 7.34
CA ARG A 220 10.09 26.89 6.29
C ARG A 220 9.61 26.23 5.00
N GLY A 221 8.30 26.29 4.74
CA GLY A 221 7.82 25.80 3.46
C GLY A 221 6.33 25.62 3.26
N GLN A 222 5.45 26.26 4.03
CA GLN A 222 4.09 26.48 3.54
C GLN A 222 4.08 27.86 2.88
N ARG A 223 4.38 27.92 1.57
CA ARG A 223 3.94 29.08 0.79
C ARG A 223 2.41 29.06 0.88
N PRO A 224 1.75 30.13 1.36
CA PRO A 224 0.32 30.22 1.22
C PRO A 224 0.02 30.15 -0.27
N GLY A 225 -0.86 29.23 -0.67
CA GLY A 225 -1.49 29.33 -1.98
C GLY A 225 -2.15 30.70 -2.12
N PRO A 226 -2.22 31.26 -3.34
CA PRO A 226 -2.78 32.59 -3.54
C PRO A 226 -4.17 32.66 -2.91
N ARG A 227 -4.41 33.69 -2.09
CA ARG A 227 -5.74 34.01 -1.59
C ARG A 227 -6.65 34.25 -2.79
N ALA A 228 -7.89 33.78 -2.70
CA ALA A 228 -8.94 33.98 -3.70
C ALA A 228 -9.45 35.44 -3.75
N GLU A 229 -8.56 36.42 -3.81
CA GLU A 229 -8.88 37.85 -3.97
C GLU A 229 -7.90 38.58 -4.91
N GLU A 230 -7.38 37.88 -5.91
CA GLU A 230 -6.66 38.54 -7.02
C GLU A 230 -7.24 38.06 -8.35
N GLU A 231 -8.46 38.54 -8.63
CA GLU A 231 -9.04 38.52 -9.97
C GLU A 231 -8.21 39.48 -10.84
N PRO A 232 -7.53 39.01 -11.91
CA PRO A 232 -6.82 39.92 -12.78
C PRO A 232 -7.84 40.59 -13.70
N ARG A 233 -8.18 41.85 -13.42
CA ARG A 233 -8.81 42.72 -14.43
C ARG A 233 -7.82 42.92 -15.58
N VAL A 234 -8.00 42.17 -16.66
CA VAL A 234 -7.35 42.42 -17.94
C VAL A 234 -8.34 43.18 -18.82
N GLY A 235 -7.96 44.41 -19.17
CA GLY A 235 -8.76 45.34 -19.96
C GLY A 235 -8.96 44.92 -21.42
N PRO A 236 -9.87 45.59 -22.14
CA PRO A 236 -10.25 45.21 -23.49
C PRO A 236 -9.20 45.73 -24.46
N ASN A 237 -8.30 44.87 -24.90
CA ASN A 237 -7.63 44.95 -26.20
C ASN A 237 -6.57 43.85 -26.22
N GLN A 238 -6.87 42.71 -26.86
CA GLN A 238 -6.01 42.04 -27.84
C GLN A 238 -6.86 40.97 -28.53
N VAL A 239 -7.34 41.35 -29.72
CA VAL A 239 -8.03 40.50 -30.67
C VAL A 239 -7.02 39.56 -31.32
N GLY A 240 -7.33 38.26 -31.28
CA GLY A 240 -7.16 37.30 -32.39
C GLY A 240 -5.77 37.13 -32.99
N THR A 241 -5.16 35.97 -32.72
CA THR A 241 -4.30 35.11 -33.59
C THR A 241 -3.51 34.22 -32.61
N HIS A 242 -3.49 32.89 -32.61
CA HIS A 242 -3.56 31.90 -33.66
C HIS A 242 -4.11 30.60 -33.04
N LEU A 243 -5.22 30.09 -33.58
CA LEU A 243 -5.57 28.67 -33.55
C LEU A 243 -4.98 28.07 -34.83
N SER A 244 -4.23 26.97 -34.73
CA SER A 244 -4.24 25.88 -35.71
C SER A 244 -3.40 24.71 -35.19
N LEU A 245 -4.12 23.72 -34.67
CA LEU A 245 -3.75 22.31 -34.74
C LEU A 245 -3.73 21.91 -36.22
N GLU A 246 -2.75 21.12 -36.68
CA GLU A 246 -2.93 19.76 -37.26
C GLU A 246 -1.62 19.21 -37.89
N PRO A 247 -1.54 17.94 -38.35
CA PRO A 247 -0.69 16.92 -37.72
C PRO A 247 0.41 16.36 -38.64
N THR A 248 1.21 15.45 -38.08
CA THR A 248 2.33 14.75 -38.74
C THR A 248 1.83 13.46 -39.42
N GLY A 249 2.15 13.25 -40.70
CA GLY A 249 1.88 11.96 -41.36
C GLY A 249 2.23 11.87 -42.85
N ALA A 250 3.36 11.19 -43.12
CA ALA A 250 3.64 10.24 -44.21
C ALA A 250 3.72 10.66 -45.71
N GLU A 251 4.84 10.21 -46.30
CA GLU A 251 4.99 9.63 -47.67
C GLU A 251 4.72 10.52 -48.90
N GLU A 252 5.33 10.39 -50.07
CA GLU A 252 6.45 9.66 -50.68
C GLU A 252 6.60 10.32 -52.08
N ARG A 253 7.79 10.24 -52.74
CA ARG A 253 8.04 10.47 -54.19
C ARG A 253 7.60 11.81 -54.81
N GLY A 254 8.45 12.58 -55.50
CA GLY A 254 9.38 12.16 -56.54
C GLY A 254 9.05 12.90 -57.85
N HIS A 255 10.04 13.67 -58.31
CA HIS A 255 10.39 13.86 -59.73
C HIS A 255 9.58 14.80 -60.65
N ARG A 256 10.21 15.94 -61.05
CA ARG A 256 10.53 16.42 -62.42
C ARG A 256 10.61 17.96 -62.46
N ARG A 257 11.79 18.54 -62.74
CA ARG A 257 12.38 18.97 -64.03
C ARG A 257 11.99 20.39 -64.49
N GLY A 258 13.02 21.15 -64.89
CA GLY A 258 12.99 22.41 -65.66
C GLY A 258 13.31 23.61 -64.76
N GLY A 259 14.43 24.33 -64.85
CA GLY A 259 15.42 24.52 -65.90
C GLY A 259 15.23 25.90 -66.53
N VAL A 260 15.99 26.92 -66.10
CA VAL A 260 16.36 28.11 -66.91
C VAL A 260 17.71 28.64 -66.40
N SER A 261 18.57 28.96 -67.37
CA SER A 261 19.96 29.41 -67.28
C SER A 261 20.07 30.91 -67.59
N ARG A 262 21.07 31.60 -66.99
CA ARG A 262 21.79 32.82 -67.43
C ARG A 262 22.61 33.31 -66.21
N GLY A 263 23.91 33.62 -66.23
CA GLY A 263 24.87 33.90 -67.28
C GLY A 263 25.62 35.20 -66.92
N ASN A 264 26.97 35.15 -66.95
CA ASN A 264 27.96 36.25 -66.80
C ASN A 264 28.14 36.89 -65.41
N GLY A 265 29.35 37.28 -64.98
CA GLY A 265 30.65 37.31 -65.64
C GLY A 265 31.76 37.62 -64.63
N ARG A 266 32.99 37.18 -64.97
CA ARG A 266 34.25 37.51 -64.27
C ARG A 266 34.63 38.97 -64.54
N VAL A 267 35.18 39.65 -63.53
CA VAL A 267 36.53 40.25 -63.56
C VAL A 267 37.10 40.10 -62.15
#